data_AF-T1YW06-F1
#
_entry.id   AF-T1YW06-F1
#
_cell.length_a   1.000
_cell.length_b   1.000
_cell.length_c   1.000
_cell.angle_alpha   90.00
_cell.angle_beta   90.00
_cell.angle_gamma   90.00
#
_symmetry.space_group_name_H-M   'P 1'
#
loop_
_entity.id
_entity.type
_entity.pdbx_description
1 polymer ?
#
loop_
_entity_poly.entity_id
_entity_poly.type
_entity_poly.pdbx_seq_one_letter_code
_entity_poly.pdbx_strand_id
1 'polypeptide(L)' 'FLTSHSLNPTLLTTMAIASAALGGWMGLNQTQIRKILAFSSISHMGWMTIITIYNPSLTLLTFYLYT' A
#
# COMPACT_ATOMS: atom_id res chain seq x y z
N PHE A 1 2.27 4.46 19.16
CA PHE A 1 2.13 3.56 20.32
C PHE A 1 0.69 3.31 20.76
N LEU A 2 -0.28 4.22 20.54
CA LEU A 2 -1.68 4.01 20.97
C LEU A 2 -2.57 3.24 19.96
N THR A 3 -2.13 3.04 18.72
CA THR A 3 -2.94 2.45 17.64
C THR A 3 -2.54 1.02 17.24
N SER A 4 -1.37 0.53 17.66
CA SER A 4 -0.88 -0.78 17.24
C SER A 4 -1.65 -1.96 17.84
N HIS A 5 -2.33 -1.75 18.98
CA HIS A 5 -3.08 -2.81 19.66
C HIS A 5 -4.53 -2.95 19.15
N SER A 6 -5.09 -1.92 18.52
CA SER A 6 -6.48 -1.89 18.04
C SER A 6 -6.63 -2.23 16.56
N LEU A 7 -5.52 -2.30 15.81
CA LEU A 7 -5.54 -2.67 14.39
C LEU A 7 -5.51 -4.19 14.27
N ASN A 8 -6.63 -4.78 13.83
CA ASN A 8 -6.68 -6.21 13.55
C ASN A 8 -5.76 -6.52 12.34
N PRO A 9 -4.67 -7.29 12.52
CA PRO A 9 -3.71 -7.54 11.45
C PRO A 9 -4.32 -8.28 10.25
N THR A 10 -5.36 -9.10 10.47
CA THR A 10 -6.07 -9.78 9.37
C THR A 10 -6.86 -8.79 8.52
N LEU A 11 -7.54 -7.84 9.16
CA LEU A 11 -8.28 -6.80 8.45
C LEU A 11 -7.31 -5.90 7.67
N LEU A 12 -6.21 -5.46 8.29
CA LEU A 12 -5.23 -4.60 7.62
C LEU A 12 -4.58 -5.28 6.41
N THR A 13 -4.21 -6.56 6.53
CA THR A 13 -3.64 -7.34 5.42
C THR A 13 -4.65 -7.54 4.29
N THR A 14 -5.92 -7.81 4.60
CA THR A 14 -6.96 -7.92 3.56
C THR A 14 -7.19 -6.59 2.81
N MET A 15 -7.21 -5.46 3.52
CA MET A 15 -7.33 -4.15 2.89
C MET A 15 -6.11 -3.79 2.04
N ALA A 16 -4.92 -4.16 2.48
CA ALA A 16 -3.68 -3.96 1.75
C ALA A 16 -3.57 -4.80 0.48
N ILE A 17 -4.00 -6.07 0.54
CA ILE A 17 -4.06 -6.95 -0.63
C ILE A 17 -5.10 -6.41 -1.61
N ALA A 18 -6.26 -5.96 -1.11
CA ALA A 18 -7.30 -5.35 -1.94
C ALA A 18 -6.81 -4.08 -2.64
N SER A 19 -6.08 -3.19 -1.96
CA SER A 19 -5.52 -1.97 -2.58
C SER A 19 -4.45 -2.28 -3.62
N ALA A 20 -3.57 -3.25 -3.37
CA ALA A 20 -2.58 -3.72 -4.34
C ALA A 20 -3.22 -4.36 -5.58
N ALA A 21 -4.25 -5.19 -5.39
CA ALA A 21 -4.98 -5.83 -6.49
C ALA A 21 -5.75 -4.80 -7.33
N LEU A 22 -6.47 -3.87 -6.69
CA LEU A 22 -7.24 -2.83 -7.37
C LEU A 22 -6.33 -1.83 -8.08
N GLY A 23 -5.24 -1.37 -7.45
CA GLY A 23 -4.28 -0.46 -8.09
C GLY A 23 -3.54 -1.11 -9.26
N GLY A 24 -3.19 -2.40 -9.15
CA GLY A 24 -2.59 -3.17 -10.25
C GLY A 24 -3.56 -3.35 -11.43
N TRP A 25 -4.77 -3.85 -11.17
CA TRP A 25 -5.74 -4.16 -12.22
C TRP A 25 -6.29 -2.92 -12.92
N MET A 26 -6.59 -1.87 -12.15
CA MET A 26 -7.21 -0.64 -12.67
C MET A 26 -6.22 0.25 -13.42
N GLY A 27 -4.90 0.07 -13.21
CA GLY A 27 -3.84 0.76 -13.93
C GLY A 27 -3.57 0.24 -15.35
N LEU A 28 -3.85 -1.04 -15.64
CA LEU A 28 -3.46 -1.68 -16.91
C LEU A 28 -4.20 -1.12 -18.14
N ASN A 29 -5.44 -0.68 -17.99
CA ASN A 29 -6.27 -0.21 -19.10
C ASN A 29 -6.36 1.32 -19.20
N GLN A 30 -5.41 2.04 -18.61
CA GLN A 30 -5.37 3.51 -18.66
C GLN A 30 -4.31 4.02 -19.63
N THR A 31 -4.71 4.92 -20.52
CA THR A 31 -3.80 5.58 -21.48
C THR A 31 -3.19 6.88 -20.94
N GLN A 32 -3.79 7.44 -19.88
CA GLN A 32 -3.34 8.69 -19.26
C GLN A 32 -2.30 8.41 -18.18
N ILE A 33 -1.07 8.89 -18.38
CA ILE A 33 0.06 8.71 -17.44
C ILE A 33 -0.31 9.15 -16.02
N ARG A 34 -1.07 10.24 -15.87
CA ARG A 34 -1.53 10.73 -14.55
C ARG A 34 -2.38 9.71 -13.79
N LYS A 35 -3.22 8.94 -14.50
CA LYS A 35 -4.06 7.90 -13.89
C LYS A 35 -3.21 6.68 -13.52
N ILE A 36 -2.26 6.30 -14.38
CA ILE A 36 -1.32 5.21 -14.10
C ILE A 36 -0.54 5.49 -12.81
N LEU A 37 -0.01 6.70 -12.65
CA LEU A 37 0.74 7.11 -11.45
C LEU A 37 -0.14 7.14 -10.18
N ALA A 38 -1.41 7.48 -10.32
CA ALA A 38 -2.36 7.42 -9.21
C ALA A 38 -2.69 5.96 -8.82
N PHE A 39 -2.78 5.05 -9.79
CA PHE A 39 -3.01 3.63 -9.51
C PHE A 39 -1.77 2.95 -8.93
N SER A 40 -0.56 3.33 -9.35
CA SER A 40 0.67 2.82 -8.75
C SER A 40 0.84 3.27 -7.29
N SER A 41 0.42 4.50 -6.94
CA SER A 41 0.50 4.98 -5.55
C SER A 41 -0.48 4.26 -4.61
N ILE A 42 -1.65 3.85 -5.12
CA ILE A 42 -2.61 3.03 -4.37
C ILE A 42 -2.00 1.65 -4.05
N SER A 43 -1.37 1.00 -5.04
CA SER A 43 -0.71 -0.28 -4.82
C SER A 43 0.48 -0.18 -3.86
N HIS A 44 1.28 0.88 -3.98
CA HIS A 44 2.43 1.10 -3.11
C HIS A 44 2.01 1.34 -1.66
N MET A 45 0.98 2.16 -1.42
CA MET A 45 0.39 2.38 -0.09
C MET A 45 -0.10 1.05 0.53
N GLY A 46 -0.66 0.14 -0.26
CA GLY A 46 -0.99 -1.22 0.19
C GLY A 46 0.22 -1.96 0.78
N TRP A 47 1.32 -2.01 0.05
CA TRP A 47 2.56 -2.66 0.53
C TRP A 47 3.12 -1.99 1.80
N MET A 48 3.09 -0.66 1.88
CA MET A 48 3.55 0.06 3.07
C MET A 48 2.71 -0.31 4.31
N THR A 49 1.39 -0.47 4.17
CA THR A 49 0.52 -0.84 5.30
C THR A 49 0.83 -2.24 5.84
N ILE A 50 1.19 -3.20 4.99
CA ILE A 50 1.59 -4.56 5.42
C ILE A 50 2.90 -4.49 6.23
N ILE A 51 3.89 -3.78 5.70
CA ILE A 51 5.23 -3.71 6.30
C ILE A 51 5.20 -3.00 7.67
N THR A 52 4.27 -2.06 7.86
CA THR A 52 4.08 -1.34 9.14
C THR A 52 3.73 -2.27 10.31
N ILE A 53 3.02 -3.36 10.03
CA ILE A 53 2.59 -4.34 11.05
C ILE A 53 3.79 -5.17 11.52
N TYR A 54 4.70 -5.52 10.60
CA TYR A 54 5.85 -6.38 10.89
C TYR A 54 7.03 -5.60 11.46
N ASN A 55 7.40 -4.49 10.82
CA ASN A 55 8.49 -3.64 11.29
C ASN A 55 8.36 -2.21 10.71
N PRO A 56 8.08 -1.20 11.55
CA PRO A 56 7.97 0.19 11.11
C PRO A 56 9.28 0.79 10.59
N SER A 57 10.45 0.19 10.83
CA SER A 57 11.71 0.64 10.24
C SER A 57 11.81 0.30 8.76
N LEU A 58 11.18 -0.80 8.32
CA LEU A 58 11.17 -1.21 6.91
C LEU A 58 10.21 -0.36 6.07
N THR A 59 9.17 0.23 6.68
CA THR A 59 8.23 1.10 5.96
C THR A 59 8.88 2.40 5.53
N LEU A 60 9.76 2.97 6.38
CA LEU A 60 10.55 4.15 6.06
C LEU A 60 11.45 3.88 4.85
N LEU A 61 12.09 2.70 4.79
CA LEU A 61 12.88 2.30 3.63
C LEU A 61 12.04 2.25 2.35
N THR A 62 10.85 1.63 2.40
CA THR A 62 9.94 1.59 1.23
C THR A 62 9.40 2.96 0.84
N PHE A 63 9.23 3.88 1.79
CA PHE A 63 8.85 5.26 1.50
C PHE A 63 9.96 5.97 0.72
N TYR A 64 11.21 5.89 1.18
CA TYR A 64 12.36 6.52 0.51
C TYR A 64 12.65 5.94 -0.88
N LEU A 65 12.31 4.68 -1.13
CA LEU A 65 12.51 4.05 -2.44
C LEU A 65 11.41 4.42 -3.46
N TYR A 66 10.23 4.85 -3.00
CA TYR A 66 9.11 5.19 -3.87
C TYR A 66 8.95 6.68 -4.15
N THR A 67 9.50 7.55 -3.28
CA THR A 67 9.71 8.97 -3.59
C THR A 67 10.66 9.13 -4.77
#